data_AF-A0A2H9N674-F1
#
_entry.id   AF-A0A2H9N674-F1
#
_cell.length_a   1.000
_cell.length_b   1.000
_cell.length_c   1.000
_cell.angle_alpha   90.00
_cell.angle_beta   90.00
_cell.angle_gamma   90.00
#
_symmetry.space_group_name_H-M   'P 1'
#
loop_
_entity.id
_entity.type
_entity.pdbx_description
1 polymer ?
#
loop_
_entity_poly.entity_id
_entity_poly.type
_entity_poly.pdbx_seq_one_letter_code
_entity_poly.pdbx_strand_id
1 'polypeptide(L)' 'MKYMIGKKLGMMQIFDAQKNTVKAVTLLDVQPVTVVQIKTQEKDGYTGVQ' A
#
# COMPACT_ATOMS: atom_id res chain seq x y z
N MET A 1 2.89 -4.68 11.41
CA MET A 1 3.02 -4.05 10.08
C MET A 1 1.64 -3.68 9.57
N LYS A 2 1.51 -2.61 8.79
CA LYS A 2 0.24 -2.15 8.20
C LYS A 2 0.37 -2.27 6.67
N TYR A 3 -0.66 -2.80 6.01
CA TYR A 3 -0.69 -3.00 4.56
C TYR A 3 -1.96 -2.38 3.97
N MET A 4 -1.91 -1.98 2.70
CA MET A 4 -3.06 -1.51 1.93
C MET A 4 -2.95 -1.98 0.48
N ILE A 5 -4.08 -2.09 -0.20
CA ILE A 5 -4.17 -2.36 -1.62
C ILE A 5 -4.25 -1.02 -2.36
N GLY A 6 -3.47 -0.87 -3.43
CA GLY A 6 -3.50 0.32 -4.26
C GLY A 6 -3.12 0.03 -5.70
N LYS A 7 -3.46 0.95 -6.61
CA LYS A 7 -3.13 0.88 -8.04
C LYS A 7 -1.91 1.73 -8.34
N LYS A 8 -0.92 1.17 -9.05
CA LYS A 8 0.21 1.95 -9.59
C LYS A 8 -0.30 2.87 -10.70
N LEU A 9 -0.15 4.18 -10.51
CA LEU A 9 -0.48 5.18 -11.52
C LEU A 9 0.72 5.55 -12.39
N GLY A 10 1.92 5.56 -11.81
CA GLY A 10 3.12 5.94 -12.55
C GLY A 10 4.29 6.31 -11.64
N MET A 11 5.22 7.08 -12.19
CA MET A 11 6.38 7.59 -11.47
C MET A 11 6.48 9.10 -11.67
N MET A 12 6.99 9.79 -10.65
CA MET A 12 7.29 11.21 -10.68
C MET A 12 8.54 11.52 -9.85
N GLN A 13 8.93 12.78 -9.80
CA GLN A 13 10.04 13.25 -8.99
C GLN A 13 9.58 14.33 -8.02
N ILE A 14 10.06 14.27 -6.78
CA ILE A 14 9.82 15.30 -5.75
C ILE A 14 11.12 16.05 -5.53
N PHE A 15 11.05 17.38 -5.67
CA PHE A 15 12.15 18.30 -5.37
C PHE A 15 12.12 18.70 -3.90
N ASP A 16 13.21 18.44 -3.19
CA ASP A 16 13.42 18.92 -1.83
C ASP A 16 14.34 20.14 -1.88
N ALA A 17 13.74 21.34 -1.86
CA ALA A 17 14.46 22.60 -1.97
C ALA A 17 15.37 22.89 -0.76
N GLN A 18 15.03 22.38 0.43
CA GLN A 18 15.84 22.60 1.64
C GLN A 18 17.14 21.80 1.58
N LYS A 19 17.10 20.60 0.98
CA LYS A 19 18.25 19.71 0.85
C LYS A 19 18.93 19.80 -0.51
N ASN A 20 18.38 20.57 -1.45
CA ASN A 20 18.81 20.63 -2.84
C ASN A 20 18.93 19.23 -3.48
N THR A 21 17.89 18.39 -3.30
CA THR A 21 17.87 17.01 -3.83
C THR A 21 16.60 16.70 -4.60
N VAL A 22 16.67 15.69 -5.46
CA VAL A 22 15.54 15.14 -6.22
C VAL A 22 15.35 13.67 -5.87
N LYS A 23 14.11 13.28 -5.57
CA LYS A 23 13.77 11.88 -5.27
C LYS A 23 12.76 11.35 -6.27
N ALA A 24 13.09 10.23 -6.92
CA ALA A 24 12.14 9.49 -7.73
C ALA A 24 11.14 8.76 -6.82
N VAL A 25 9.86 8.86 -7.14
CA VAL A 25 8.77 8.24 -6.37
C VAL A 25 7.78 7.54 -7.29
N THR A 26 7.14 6.49 -6.77
CA THR A 26 6.01 5.82 -7.43
C THR A 26 4.71 6.39 -6.89
N LEU A 27 3.80 6.78 -7.78
CA LEU A 27 2.46 7.24 -7.41
C LEU A 27 1.51 6.04 -7.31
N LEU A 28 0.90 5.87 -6.14
CA LEU A 28 -0.10 4.84 -5.86
C LEU A 28 -1.44 5.53 -5.57
N ASP A 29 -2.51 5.06 -6.23
CA ASP A 29 -3.88 5.41 -5.88
C ASP A 29 -4.40 4.39 -4.86
N VAL A 30 -4.88 4.88 -3.72
CA VAL A 30 -5.31 4.06 -2.58
C VAL A 30 -6.68 4.55 -2.13
N GLN A 31 -7.62 3.64 -2.03
CA GLN A 31 -8.98 3.88 -1.56
C GLN A 31 -9.26 3.07 -0.29
N PRO A 32 -10.34 3.36 0.45
CA PRO A 32 -10.78 2.49 1.54
C PRO A 32 -10.94 1.05 1.06
N VAL A 33 -10.29 0.11 1.75
CA VAL A 33 -10.35 -1.32 1.44
C VAL A 33 -11.24 -2.00 2.47
N THR A 34 -12.39 -2.52 2.03
CA THR A 34 -13.30 -3.28 2.90
C THR A 34 -12.79 -4.69 3.08
N VAL A 35 -12.62 -5.12 4.34
CA VAL A 35 -12.33 -6.52 4.67
C VAL A 35 -13.57 -7.36 4.40
N VAL A 36 -13.44 -8.38 3.55
CA VAL A 36 -14.53 -9.27 3.16
C VAL A 36 -14.49 -10.60 3.90
N GLN A 37 -13.32 -11.04 4.36
CA GLN A 37 -13.20 -12.27 5.15
C GLN A 37 -12.07 -12.18 6.18
N ILE A 38 -12.34 -12.69 7.38
CA ILE A 38 -11.34 -13.00 8.39
C ILE A 38 -11.10 -14.51 8.36
N LYS A 39 -9.85 -14.90 8.12
CA LYS A 39 -9.43 -16.31 8.05
C LYS A 39 -8.79 -16.75 9.35
N THR A 40 -9.16 -17.95 9.80
CA THR A 40 -8.70 -18.49 11.09
C THR A 40 -8.06 -19.87 10.92
N GLN A 41 -7.19 -20.24 11.86
CA GLN A 41 -6.47 -21.53 11.84
C GLN A 41 -7.42 -22.74 11.76
N GLU A 42 -8.57 -22.68 12.43
CA GLU A 42 -9.55 -23.77 12.49
C GLU A 42 -10.29 -23.98 11.17
N LYS A 43 -10.70 -22.90 10.49
CA LYS A 43 -11.53 -22.96 9.29
C LYS A 43 -10.71 -22.99 7.99
N ASP A 44 -9.59 -22.26 7.97
CA ASP A 44 -8.81 -22.02 6.75
C ASP A 44 -7.41 -22.64 6.80
N GLY A 45 -6.95 -23.13 7.96
CA GLY A 45 -5.59 -23.66 8.14
C GLY A 45 -4.50 -22.59 8.25
N TYR A 46 -4.87 -21.30 8.31
CA TYR A 46 -3.96 -20.17 8.54
C TYR A 46 -4.71 -18.91 9.04
N THR A 47 -3.95 -17.92 9.51
CA THR A 47 -4.49 -16.62 9.95
C THR A 47 -4.27 -15.56 8.86
N GLY A 48 -5.33 -14.86 8.46
CA GLY A 48 -5.24 -13.80 7.45
C GLY A 48 -6.52 -12.97 7.30
N VAL A 49 -6.46 -11.96 6.43
CA VAL A 49 -7.60 -11.13 6.02
C VAL A 49 -7.65 -11.02 4.50
N GLN A 50 -8.86 -10.94 3.95
CA GLN A 50 -9.11 -10.67 2.52
C GLN A 50 -9.89 -9.37 2.36
#